data_AF-A0A7S1EUW9-F1
#
_entry.id   AF-A0A7S1EUW9-F1
#
_cell.length_a   1.000
_cell.length_b   1.000
_cell.length_c   1.000
_cell.angle_alpha   90.00
_cell.angle_beta   90.00
_cell.angle_gamma   90.00
#
_symmetry.space_group_name_H-M   'P 1'
#
loop_
_entity.id
_entity.type
_entity.pdbx_description
1 polymer ?
#
loop_
_entity_poly.entity_id
_entity_poly.type
_entity_poly.pdbx_seq_one_letter_code
_entity_poly.pdbx_strand_id
1 'polypeptide(L)'
;VISARCHEFKRILKHHHNRIVKRHHFHMKSELLTIEVPNYIPGEVLSELVRYLYTSEIDLHDEWIFDWYKIAKNLELKPLLHFIIERMLEIGLNSDIWSLYNRSYTLKLLELEILLWNCILNHTDSCIKQHAFLHISSEVILKLLREDTLSVNESTLWSMIVSWISVQLGLNSCENALSVDDFDEE
;
A
#
# COMPACT_ATOMS: atom_id res chain seq x y z
N VAL A 1 -14.65 -3.47 26.30
CA VAL A 1 -15.96 -3.64 25.64
C VAL A 1 -16.54 -2.26 25.41
N ILE A 2 -16.39 -1.72 24.20
CA ILE A 2 -16.91 -0.38 23.85
C ILE A 2 -18.30 -0.60 23.25
N SER A 3 -19.35 -0.26 24.01
CA SER A 3 -20.73 -0.38 23.54
C SER A 3 -21.14 0.89 22.78
N ALA A 4 -20.95 0.91 21.46
CA ALA A 4 -21.46 1.99 20.62
C ALA A 4 -22.92 1.71 20.22
N ARG A 5 -23.85 2.57 20.62
CA ARG A 5 -25.26 2.56 20.19
C ARG A 5 -25.38 3.25 18.83
N CYS A 6 -25.10 2.53 17.75
CA CYS A 6 -25.19 3.12 16.40
C CYS A 6 -26.36 2.53 15.59
N HIS A 7 -27.45 3.27 15.46
CA HIS A 7 -28.64 2.90 14.66
C HIS A 7 -28.35 2.80 13.16
N GLU A 8 -27.38 3.56 12.64
CA GLU A 8 -27.01 3.58 11.23
C GLU A 8 -25.96 2.51 10.91
N PHE A 9 -25.05 2.26 11.86
CA PHE A 9 -24.21 1.06 11.91
C PHE A 9 -25.09 -0.20 11.89
N LYS A 10 -26.24 -0.20 12.60
CA LYS A 10 -27.21 -1.29 12.54
C LYS A 10 -27.83 -1.46 11.16
N ARG A 11 -28.00 -0.40 10.35
CA ARG A 11 -28.52 -0.45 8.95
C ARG A 11 -27.47 -0.93 7.96
N ILE A 12 -26.25 -0.39 8.05
CA ILE A 12 -25.11 -0.77 7.20
C ILE A 12 -24.65 -2.19 7.54
N LEU A 13 -24.58 -2.54 8.84
CA LEU A 13 -24.53 -3.94 9.23
C LEU A 13 -25.72 -4.66 8.67
N LYS A 14 -27.01 -4.33 8.88
CA LYS A 14 -28.14 -5.12 8.34
C LYS A 14 -27.99 -5.45 6.84
N HIS A 15 -27.47 -4.52 6.04
CA HIS A 15 -27.24 -4.73 4.62
C HIS A 15 -26.06 -5.68 4.33
N HIS A 16 -24.98 -5.60 5.13
CA HIS A 16 -23.83 -6.51 5.08
C HIS A 16 -23.93 -7.71 6.06
N HIS A 17 -24.97 -7.80 6.88
CA HIS A 17 -25.13 -8.69 8.06
C HIS A 17 -25.29 -10.11 7.57
N ASN A 18 -26.03 -10.30 6.48
CA ASN A 18 -26.16 -11.60 5.82
C ASN A 18 -24.82 -12.16 5.30
N ARG A 19 -23.78 -11.33 5.13
CA ARG A 19 -22.44 -11.76 4.67
C ARG A 19 -21.41 -11.83 5.80
N ILE A 20 -21.43 -10.87 6.74
CA ILE A 20 -20.48 -10.81 7.87
C ILE A 20 -20.81 -11.85 8.95
N VAL A 21 -22.10 -12.15 9.19
CA VAL A 21 -22.54 -13.12 10.22
C VAL A 21 -22.08 -14.55 9.95
N LYS A 22 -21.75 -14.89 8.70
CA LYS A 22 -21.24 -16.23 8.37
C LYS A 22 -19.77 -16.46 8.74
N ARG A 23 -18.99 -15.41 9.03
CA ARG A 23 -17.54 -15.53 9.28
C ARG A 23 -17.09 -15.30 10.72
N HIS A 24 -17.88 -14.62 11.54
CA HIS A 24 -17.53 -14.36 12.95
C HIS A 24 -18.73 -14.69 13.85
N HIS A 25 -18.49 -15.36 14.98
CA HIS A 25 -19.54 -15.88 15.87
C HIS A 25 -20.28 -14.72 16.57
N PHE A 26 -21.41 -14.30 16.02
CA PHE A 26 -22.26 -13.29 16.66
C PHE A 26 -23.17 -13.93 17.71
N HIS A 27 -22.97 -13.59 18.99
CA HIS A 27 -23.94 -13.91 20.04
C HIS A 27 -24.92 -12.75 20.24
N MET A 28 -26.18 -13.00 19.94
CA MET A 28 -27.28 -12.06 20.16
C MET A 28 -27.79 -12.24 21.60
N LYS A 29 -27.49 -11.29 22.50
CA LYS A 29 -28.17 -11.15 23.80
C LYS A 29 -28.85 -9.78 23.85
N SER A 30 -30.18 -9.80 23.87
CA SER A 30 -31.16 -8.73 24.15
C SER A 30 -30.78 -7.27 23.90
N GLU A 31 -31.48 -6.64 22.94
CA GLU A 31 -31.61 -5.20 22.61
C GLU A 31 -30.34 -4.38 22.31
N LEU A 32 -29.16 -4.84 22.71
CA LEU A 32 -27.86 -4.28 22.39
C LEU A 32 -27.10 -5.24 21.48
N LEU A 33 -26.97 -4.88 20.21
CA LEU A 33 -26.04 -5.55 19.30
C LEU A 33 -24.62 -5.17 19.74
N THR A 34 -24.05 -5.99 20.61
CA THR A 34 -22.62 -5.96 20.92
C THR A 34 -21.90 -6.64 19.78
N ILE A 35 -21.11 -5.87 19.05
CA ILE A 35 -20.28 -6.37 17.96
C ILE A 35 -18.88 -6.49 18.56
N GLU A 36 -18.37 -7.72 18.62
CA GLU A 36 -16.97 -7.95 18.94
C GLU A 36 -16.16 -7.50 17.73
N VAL A 37 -15.61 -6.30 17.85
CA VAL A 37 -14.67 -5.77 16.89
C VAL A 37 -13.38 -6.57 17.05
N PRO A 38 -12.84 -7.15 15.97
CA PRO A 38 -11.61 -7.92 16.07
C PRO A 38 -10.47 -7.03 16.59
N ASN A 39 -9.64 -7.58 17.48
CA ASN A 39 -8.59 -6.89 18.24
C ASN A 39 -7.52 -6.16 17.40
N TYR A 40 -7.57 -6.26 16.07
CA TYR A 40 -6.62 -5.60 15.18
C TYR A 40 -6.99 -4.13 14.87
N ILE A 41 -8.17 -3.65 15.30
CA ILE A 41 -8.63 -2.28 15.02
C ILE A 41 -8.33 -1.39 16.24
N PRO A 42 -7.47 -0.36 16.12
CA PRO A 42 -7.30 0.63 17.15
C PRO A 42 -8.63 1.32 17.46
N GLY A 43 -8.89 1.63 18.74
CA GLY A 43 -10.16 2.25 19.15
C GLY A 43 -10.44 3.58 18.43
N GLU A 44 -9.39 4.33 18.09
CA GLU A 44 -9.43 5.60 17.37
C GLU A 44 -9.91 5.43 15.92
N VAL A 45 -9.36 4.44 15.21
CA VAL A 45 -9.78 4.09 13.84
C VAL A 45 -11.25 3.66 13.83
N LEU A 46 -11.72 3.01 14.90
CA LEU A 46 -13.13 2.64 15.00
C LEU A 46 -14.05 3.83 15.26
N SER A 47 -13.68 4.76 16.14
CA SER A 47 -14.48 5.98 16.34
C SER A 47 -14.59 6.80 15.06
N GLU A 48 -13.49 6.85 14.31
CA GLU A 48 -13.39 7.56 13.06
C GLU A 48 -14.20 6.86 11.95
N LEU A 49 -14.22 5.52 11.94
CA LEU A 49 -15.07 4.74 11.04
C LEU A 49 -16.55 5.01 11.33
N VAL A 50 -16.93 5.06 12.61
CA VAL A 50 -18.30 5.41 12.99
C VAL A 50 -18.61 6.83 12.52
N ARG A 51 -17.70 7.79 12.71
CA ARG A 51 -17.86 9.15 12.19
C ARG A 51 -18.10 9.16 10.68
N TYR A 52 -17.28 8.45 9.92
CA TYR A 52 -17.43 8.32 8.46
C TYR A 52 -18.79 7.74 8.06
N LEU A 53 -19.30 6.73 8.76
CA LEU A 53 -20.59 6.12 8.40
C LEU A 53 -21.79 7.06 8.60
N TYR A 54 -21.66 8.06 9.47
CA TYR A 54 -22.71 9.04 9.74
C TYR A 54 -22.54 10.35 8.96
N THR A 55 -21.30 10.75 8.69
CA THR A 55 -20.97 12.06 8.08
C THR A 55 -20.53 11.93 6.63
N SER A 56 -20.13 10.75 6.19
CA SER A 56 -19.41 10.50 4.91
C SER A 56 -18.09 11.25 4.78
N GLU A 57 -17.57 11.81 5.87
CA GLU A 57 -16.29 12.52 5.93
C GLU A 57 -15.29 11.69 6.74
N ILE A 58 -14.04 11.64 6.29
CA ILE A 58 -12.97 10.92 6.96
C ILE A 58 -11.66 11.70 6.83
N ASP A 59 -10.98 11.86 7.97
CA ASP A 59 -9.62 12.36 8.01
C ASP A 59 -8.69 11.15 8.06
N LEU A 60 -8.08 10.84 6.92
CA LEU A 60 -7.12 9.74 6.83
C LEU A 60 -5.77 10.20 7.36
N HIS A 61 -5.30 9.54 8.43
CA HIS A 61 -3.94 9.67 8.89
C HIS A 61 -3.03 8.65 8.19
N ASP A 62 -1.91 9.13 7.64
CA ASP A 62 -0.94 8.34 6.88
C ASP A 62 -0.41 7.12 7.67
N GLU A 63 -0.24 7.28 8.98
CA GLU A 63 0.21 6.21 9.89
C GLU A 63 -0.72 4.99 9.88
N TRP A 64 -2.02 5.22 9.74
CA TRP A 64 -3.07 4.21 9.85
C TRP A 64 -3.65 3.79 8.49
N ILE A 65 -3.10 4.28 7.38
CA ILE A 65 -3.68 4.11 6.04
C ILE A 65 -3.80 2.63 5.63
N PHE A 66 -2.86 1.79 6.06
CA PHE A 66 -2.90 0.35 5.81
C PHE A 66 -3.98 -0.37 6.63
N ASP A 67 -4.25 0.10 7.84
CA ASP A 67 -5.29 -0.48 8.68
C ASP A 67 -6.67 -0.05 8.20
N TRP A 68 -6.79 1.20 7.74
CA TRP A 68 -7.95 1.69 6.99
C TRP A 68 -8.23 0.86 5.75
N TYR A 69 -7.20 0.56 4.94
CA TYR A 69 -7.37 -0.30 3.77
C TYR A 69 -7.91 -1.69 4.14
N LYS A 70 -7.34 -2.33 5.17
CA LYS A 70 -7.83 -3.64 5.65
C LYS A 70 -9.28 -3.57 6.13
N ILE A 71 -9.64 -2.53 6.87
CA ILE A 71 -11.00 -2.33 7.39
C ILE A 71 -11.98 -2.08 6.25
N ALA A 72 -11.67 -1.18 5.33
CA ALA A 72 -12.50 -0.88 4.18
C ALA A 72 -12.71 -2.13 3.31
N LYS A 73 -11.66 -2.93 3.12
CA LYS A 73 -11.74 -4.21 2.41
C LYS A 73 -12.61 -5.22 3.17
N ASN A 74 -12.41 -5.38 4.47
CA ASN A 74 -13.18 -6.34 5.28
C ASN A 74 -14.66 -5.97 5.41
N LEU A 75 -14.97 -4.67 5.43
CA LEU A 75 -16.34 -4.15 5.47
C LEU A 75 -16.96 -3.97 4.08
N GLU A 76 -16.21 -4.27 3.00
CA GLU A 76 -16.61 -4.10 1.61
C GLU A 76 -17.07 -2.66 1.26
N LEU A 77 -16.50 -1.64 1.93
CA LEU A 77 -16.80 -0.22 1.72
C LEU A 77 -16.07 0.30 0.48
N LYS A 78 -16.63 0.05 -0.71
CA LYS A 78 -15.99 0.40 -2.00
C LYS A 78 -15.61 1.89 -2.15
N PRO A 79 -16.46 2.87 -1.79
CA PRO A 79 -16.11 4.29 -1.96
C PRO A 79 -14.92 4.68 -1.09
N LEU A 80 -14.91 4.20 0.16
CA LEU A 80 -13.81 4.41 1.10
C LEU A 80 -12.53 3.74 0.62
N LEU A 81 -12.62 2.50 0.12
CA LEU A 81 -11.47 1.78 -0.41
C LEU A 81 -10.82 2.51 -1.58
N HIS A 82 -11.63 3.05 -2.51
CA HIS A 82 -11.14 3.83 -3.64
C HIS A 82 -10.41 5.09 -3.18
N PHE A 83 -11.02 5.86 -2.27
CA PHE A 83 -10.41 7.06 -1.70
C PHE A 83 -9.08 6.77 -0.98
N ILE A 84 -9.01 5.67 -0.21
CA ILE A 84 -7.76 5.25 0.45
C ILE A 84 -6.69 4.90 -0.59
N ILE A 85 -7.03 4.16 -1.64
CA ILE A 85 -6.07 3.80 -2.69
C ILE A 85 -5.53 5.05 -3.39
N GLU A 86 -6.41 5.99 -3.76
CA GLU A 86 -5.99 7.25 -4.39
C GLU A 86 -5.01 8.02 -3.50
N ARG A 87 -5.34 8.17 -2.21
CA ARG A 87 -4.44 8.80 -1.24
C ARG A 87 -3.11 8.07 -1.09
N MET A 88 -3.12 6.74 -1.02
CA MET A 88 -1.88 5.95 -0.95
C MET A 88 -0.99 6.14 -2.19
N LEU A 89 -1.58 6.23 -3.37
CA LEU A 89 -0.84 6.47 -4.62
C LEU A 89 -0.27 7.89 -4.66
N GLU A 90 -1.05 8.90 -4.26
CA GLU A 90 -0.58 10.28 -4.13
C GLU A 90 0.61 10.41 -3.16
N ILE A 91 0.52 9.78 -1.99
CA ILE A 91 1.61 9.78 -0.99
C ILE A 91 2.83 9.04 -1.54
N GLY A 92 2.63 7.87 -2.15
CA GLY A 92 3.72 7.05 -2.69
C GLY A 92 4.50 7.71 -3.82
N LEU A 93 3.81 8.38 -4.74
CA LEU A 93 4.45 9.10 -5.84
C LEU A 93 5.32 10.27 -5.35
N ASN A 94 4.89 10.94 -4.28
CA ASN A 94 5.60 12.10 -3.74
C ASN A 94 6.73 11.75 -2.76
N SER A 95 6.63 10.61 -2.07
CA SER A 95 7.59 10.18 -1.05
C SER A 95 8.32 8.91 -1.45
N ASP A 96 7.77 7.75 -1.08
CA ASP A 96 8.44 6.44 -1.22
C ASP A 96 7.45 5.34 -1.63
N ILE A 97 7.23 5.19 -2.93
CA ILE A 97 6.31 4.17 -3.46
C ILE A 97 6.82 2.74 -3.18
N TRP A 98 8.13 2.57 -3.16
CA TRP A 98 8.78 1.28 -2.92
C TRP A 98 8.59 0.79 -1.49
N SER A 99 8.54 1.70 -0.52
CA SER A 99 8.24 1.37 0.88
C SER A 99 6.79 0.86 1.01
N LEU A 100 5.86 1.49 0.31
CA LEU A 100 4.45 1.07 0.25
C LEU A 100 4.31 -0.29 -0.43
N TYR A 101 5.02 -0.51 -1.54
CA TYR A 101 5.05 -1.81 -2.23
C TYR A 101 5.56 -2.92 -1.30
N ASN A 102 6.72 -2.75 -0.67
CA ASN A 102 7.28 -3.72 0.26
C ASN A 102 6.35 -4.01 1.45
N ARG A 103 5.67 -2.99 1.97
CA ARG A 103 4.69 -3.15 3.05
C ARG A 103 3.44 -3.89 2.59
N SER A 104 2.95 -3.63 1.38
CA SER A 104 1.84 -4.37 0.78
C SER A 104 2.17 -5.84 0.54
N TYR A 105 3.39 -6.12 0.09
CA TYR A 105 3.92 -7.48 -0.09
C TYR A 105 4.00 -8.22 1.25
N THR A 106 4.54 -7.56 2.29
CA THR A 106 4.63 -8.11 3.65
C THR A 106 3.24 -8.43 4.23
N LEU A 107 2.26 -7.56 3.99
CA LEU A 107 0.88 -7.74 4.42
C LEU A 107 0.05 -8.66 3.51
N LYS A 108 0.64 -9.20 2.43
CA LYS A 108 0.02 -10.08 1.43
C LYS A 108 -1.26 -9.50 0.81
N LEU A 109 -1.25 -8.20 0.53
CA LEU A 109 -2.37 -7.49 -0.07
C LEU A 109 -2.26 -7.49 -1.60
N LEU A 110 -2.57 -8.62 -2.23
CA LEU A 110 -2.36 -8.86 -3.68
C LEU A 110 -2.97 -7.78 -4.59
N GLU A 111 -4.20 -7.34 -4.32
CA GLU A 111 -4.85 -6.30 -5.13
C GLU A 111 -4.12 -4.96 -5.07
N LEU A 112 -3.66 -4.58 -3.87
CA LEU A 112 -2.91 -3.35 -3.66
C LEU A 112 -1.51 -3.47 -4.30
N GLU A 113 -0.88 -4.64 -4.19
CA GLU A 113 0.41 -4.92 -4.82
C GLU A 113 0.34 -4.72 -6.34
N ILE A 114 -0.68 -5.25 -7.02
CA ILE A 114 -0.86 -5.09 -8.47
C ILE A 114 -1.05 -3.62 -8.84
N LEU A 115 -1.88 -2.89 -8.08
CA LEU A 115 -2.12 -1.46 -8.34
C LEU A 115 -0.85 -0.63 -8.15
N LEU A 116 -0.09 -0.89 -7.09
CA LEU A 116 1.19 -0.23 -6.83
C LEU A 116 2.22 -0.57 -7.91
N TRP A 117 2.29 -1.84 -8.34
CA TRP A 117 3.16 -2.26 -9.43
C TRP A 117 2.85 -1.54 -10.73
N ASN A 118 1.57 -1.49 -11.13
CA ASN A 118 1.16 -0.77 -12.33
C ASN A 118 1.47 0.73 -12.24
N CYS A 119 1.32 1.34 -11.06
CA CYS A 119 1.69 2.73 -10.82
C CYS A 119 3.19 2.95 -10.98
N ILE A 120 4.02 2.05 -10.43
CA ILE A 120 5.47 2.06 -10.59
C ILE A 120 5.84 1.97 -12.07
N LEU A 121 5.26 1.04 -12.83
CA LEU A 121 5.54 0.89 -14.26
C LEU A 121 5.20 2.16 -15.06
N ASN A 122 4.04 2.76 -14.79
CA ASN A 122 3.62 4.00 -15.47
C ASN A 122 4.55 5.18 -15.13
N HIS A 123 5.00 5.28 -13.88
CA HIS A 123 5.81 6.40 -13.38
C HIS A 123 7.26 6.00 -13.10
N THR A 124 7.79 5.04 -13.86
CA THR A 124 9.10 4.42 -13.61
C THR A 124 10.21 5.48 -13.49
N ASP A 125 10.18 6.55 -14.31
CA ASP A 125 11.20 7.61 -14.30
C ASP A 125 11.30 8.35 -12.97
N SER A 126 10.15 8.61 -12.35
CA SER A 126 10.09 9.25 -11.03
C SER A 126 10.41 8.26 -9.92
N CYS A 127 9.93 7.02 -10.04
CA CYS A 127 10.06 6.00 -9.01
C CYS A 127 11.51 5.51 -8.83
N ILE A 128 12.28 5.36 -9.91
CA ILE A 128 13.68 4.90 -9.83
C ILE A 128 14.59 5.94 -9.17
N LYS A 129 14.26 7.24 -9.31
CA LYS A 129 15.03 8.34 -8.70
C LYS A 129 14.80 8.47 -7.19
N GLN A 130 13.80 7.77 -6.62
CA GLN A 130 13.53 7.81 -5.19
C GLN A 130 14.63 7.07 -4.40
N HIS A 131 15.02 7.61 -3.24
CA HIS A 131 16.04 6.98 -2.39
C HIS A 131 15.64 5.57 -1.94
N ALA A 132 14.34 5.30 -1.77
CA ALA A 132 13.84 3.98 -1.44
C ALA A 132 14.19 2.91 -2.48
N PHE A 133 14.54 3.29 -3.73
CA PHE A 133 14.99 2.36 -4.76
C PHE A 133 16.27 1.61 -4.39
N LEU A 134 17.18 2.27 -3.67
CA LEU A 134 18.47 1.70 -3.27
C LEU A 134 18.34 0.55 -2.26
N HIS A 135 17.19 0.46 -1.58
CA HIS A 135 16.92 -0.55 -0.54
C HIS A 135 16.02 -1.70 -1.03
N ILE A 136 15.75 -1.78 -2.32
CA ILE A 136 14.91 -2.83 -2.90
C ILE A 136 15.66 -4.18 -2.93
N SER A 137 14.92 -5.28 -2.84
CA SER A 137 15.45 -6.64 -3.00
C SER A 137 15.82 -6.97 -4.46
N SER A 138 16.79 -7.85 -4.64
CA SER A 138 17.21 -8.31 -5.98
C SER A 138 16.07 -8.93 -6.79
N GLU A 139 15.13 -9.61 -6.13
CA GLU A 139 13.95 -10.22 -6.78
C GLU A 139 13.06 -9.17 -7.46
N VAL A 140 12.83 -8.03 -6.81
CA VAL A 140 11.99 -6.95 -7.35
C VAL A 140 12.69 -6.26 -8.51
N ILE A 141 14.01 -6.11 -8.47
CA ILE A 141 14.79 -5.58 -9.60
C ILE A 141 14.76 -6.53 -10.79
N LEU A 142 14.93 -7.83 -10.55
CA LEU A 142 14.80 -8.83 -11.63
C LEU A 142 13.40 -8.84 -12.21
N LYS A 143 12.37 -8.64 -11.39
CA LYS A 143 10.99 -8.48 -11.86
C LYS A 143 10.85 -7.22 -12.72
N LEU A 144 11.42 -6.09 -12.29
CA LEU A 144 11.40 -4.83 -13.05
C LEU A 144 12.12 -4.96 -14.40
N LEU A 145 13.29 -5.59 -14.42
CA LEU A 145 14.11 -5.79 -15.62
C LEU A 145 13.49 -6.75 -16.65
N ARG A 146 12.51 -7.56 -16.25
CA ARG A 146 11.77 -8.44 -17.16
C ARG A 146 10.62 -7.73 -17.86
N GLU A 147 10.27 -6.52 -17.42
CA GLU A 147 9.14 -5.77 -17.99
C GLU A 147 9.62 -4.94 -19.18
N ASP A 148 9.01 -5.16 -20.34
CA ASP A 148 9.33 -4.42 -21.58
C ASP A 148 8.60 -3.06 -21.68
N THR A 149 7.73 -2.75 -20.70
CA THR A 149 6.82 -1.59 -20.75
C THR A 149 7.28 -0.42 -19.88
N LEU A 150 8.58 -0.37 -19.53
CA LEU A 150 9.13 0.68 -18.68
C LEU A 150 9.12 2.03 -19.40
N SER A 151 8.64 3.07 -18.72
CA SER A 151 8.60 4.44 -19.24
C SER A 151 9.93 5.21 -19.13
N VAL A 152 11.07 4.50 -19.09
CA VAL A 152 12.40 5.04 -18.77
C VAL A 152 13.42 4.70 -19.83
N ASN A 153 14.36 5.61 -20.07
CA ASN A 153 15.49 5.36 -20.96
C ASN A 153 16.43 4.30 -20.37
N GLU A 154 16.87 3.36 -21.20
CA GLU A 154 17.77 2.28 -20.77
C GLU A 154 19.05 2.79 -20.10
N SER A 155 19.61 3.90 -20.59
CA SER A 155 20.80 4.52 -20.01
C SER A 155 20.58 4.99 -18.57
N THR A 156 19.41 5.57 -18.26
CA THR A 156 19.04 6.00 -16.92
C THR A 156 18.68 4.83 -16.00
N LEU A 157 18.07 3.78 -16.55
CA LEU A 157 17.82 2.56 -15.80
C LEU A 157 19.14 1.88 -15.39
N TRP A 158 20.08 1.79 -16.33
CA TRP A 158 21.39 1.20 -16.10
C TRP A 158 22.18 1.93 -15.02
N SER A 159 22.27 3.28 -15.09
CA SER A 159 23.00 4.07 -14.09
C SER A 159 22.42 3.91 -12.68
N MET A 160 21.10 3.77 -12.57
CA MET A 160 20.42 3.57 -11.30
C MET A 160 20.61 2.16 -10.74
N ILE A 161 20.66 1.14 -11.60
CA ILE A 161 21.01 -0.23 -11.18
C ILE A 161 22.45 -0.30 -10.70
N VAL A 162 23.39 0.35 -11.40
CA VAL A 162 24.79 0.44 -10.95
C VAL A 162 24.88 1.12 -9.59
N SER A 163 24.09 2.18 -9.38
CA SER A 163 23.99 2.88 -8.08
C SER A 163 23.38 2.01 -6.99
N TRP A 164 22.40 1.16 -7.32
CA TRP A 164 21.85 0.17 -6.38
C TRP A 164 22.91 -0.88 -6.01
N ILE A 165 23.64 -1.42 -6.99
CA ILE A 165 24.71 -2.42 -6.75
C ILE A 165 25.80 -1.83 -5.86
N SER A 166 26.25 -0.59 -6.10
CA SER A 166 27.29 0.04 -5.30
C SER A 166 26.87 0.20 -3.83
N VAL A 167 25.62 0.61 -3.58
CA VAL A 167 25.06 0.71 -2.23
C VAL A 167 24.95 -0.65 -1.56
N GLN A 168 24.51 -1.69 -2.26
CA GLN A 168 24.42 -3.05 -1.71
C GLN A 168 25.80 -3.65 -1.38
N LEU A 169 26.82 -3.31 -2.15
CA LEU A 169 28.21 -3.72 -1.91
C LEU A 169 28.93 -2.85 -0.86
N GLY A 170 28.28 -1.80 -0.33
CA GLY A 170 28.89 -0.88 0.63
C GLY A 170 30.01 -0.03 0.02
N LEU A 171 30.07 0.06 -1.31
CA LEU A 171 31.02 0.90 -2.04
C LEU A 171 30.50 2.33 -2.03
N ASN A 172 30.75 3.04 -0.93
CA ASN A 172 30.60 4.49 -0.91
C ASN A 172 31.62 5.07 -1.88
N SER A 173 31.16 5.52 -3.05
CA SER A 173 31.92 6.10 -4.17
C SER A 173 32.45 5.09 -5.20
N CYS A 174 31.73 4.98 -6.32
CA CYS A 174 32.33 4.60 -7.61
C CYS A 174 32.35 5.82 -8.53
N GLU A 175 32.92 6.93 -8.08
CA GLU A 175 33.69 7.76 -9.02
C GLU A 175 34.93 6.93 -9.36
N ASN A 176 35.10 6.58 -10.64
CA ASN A 176 36.24 5.86 -11.26
C ASN A 176 36.02 4.42 -11.77
N ALA A 177 34.82 4.03 -12.23
CA ALA A 177 34.67 2.82 -13.06
C ALA A 177 34.05 3.06 -14.45
N LEU A 178 33.97 4.33 -14.88
CA LEU A 178 33.70 4.68 -16.27
C LEU A 178 34.97 5.32 -16.87
N SER A 179 36.06 4.57 -16.93
CA SER A 179 37.00 4.77 -18.04
C SER A 179 36.34 4.14 -19.26
N VAL A 180 35.68 5.00 -20.04
CA VAL A 180 35.29 4.74 -21.41
C VAL A 180 36.57 4.49 -22.20
N ASP A 181 37.06 3.26 -22.27
CA ASP A 181 38.21 2.87 -23.12
C ASP A 181 38.26 1.38 -23.50
N ASP A 182 37.22 0.56 -23.28
CA ASP A 182 37.22 -0.86 -23.69
C ASP A 182 36.10 -1.22 -24.70
N PHE A 183 35.80 -0.31 -25.62
CA PHE A 183 35.11 -0.67 -26.88
C PHE A 183 36.04 -0.40 -28.06
N ASP A 184 37.15 -1.12 -28.11
CA ASP A 184 37.89 -1.31 -29.35
C ASP A 184 37.49 -2.65 -29.99
N GLU A 185 37.02 -2.48 -31.22
CA GLU A 185 36.84 -3.38 -32.36
C GLU A 185 37.39 -4.82 -32.26
N GLU A 186 36.53 -5.80 -32.55
CA GLU A 186 36.78 -6.87 -33.54
C GLU A 186 35.48 -7.44 -34.12
#